data_AF-A0A4P7ICA7-F1
#
_entry.id   AF-A0A4P7ICA7-F1
#
_cell.length_a   1.000
_cell.length_b   1.000
_cell.length_c   1.000
_cell.angle_alpha   90.00
_cell.angle_beta   90.00
_cell.angle_gamma   90.00
#
_symmetry.space_group_name_H-M   'P 1'
#
loop_
_entity.id
_entity.type
_entity.pdbx_description
1 polymer ?
#
loop_
_entity_poly.entity_id
_entity_poly.type
_entity_poly.pdbx_seq_one_letter_code
_entity_poly.pdbx_strand_id
1 'polypeptide(L)'
;MTHLLAVVLRLVVLGVLLTAYYAAMPYLFPGEQDANIGAGLLAFALVALACGLWGIVDGRARGAATATAVWAVVAVVFGVLWLVGLALVESDDSMTVSERLQVDAFLMVFMGSLVLAPALVGVAIGRALGGASGSEG
;
A
#
# COMPACT_ATOMS: atom_id res chain seq x y z
N MET A 1 9.32 -14.63 -13.57
CA MET A 1 8.44 -14.48 -12.38
C MET A 1 7.06 -14.08 -12.87
N THR A 2 6.02 -14.89 -12.67
CA THR A 2 4.68 -14.61 -13.17
C THR A 2 4.13 -13.31 -12.55
N HIS A 3 3.37 -12.51 -13.31
CA HIS A 3 2.82 -11.24 -12.82
C HIS A 3 2.00 -11.40 -11.53
N LEU A 4 1.28 -12.52 -11.41
CA LEU A 4 0.57 -12.92 -10.20
C LEU A 4 1.49 -13.03 -8.98
N LEU A 5 2.61 -13.75 -9.09
CA LEU A 5 3.57 -13.89 -8.00
C LEU A 5 4.14 -12.54 -7.56
N ALA A 6 4.31 -11.61 -8.52
CA ALA A 6 4.74 -10.26 -8.23
C ALA A 6 3.70 -9.50 -7.38
N VAL A 7 2.41 -9.58 -7.75
CA VAL A 7 1.32 -8.97 -6.98
C VAL A 7 1.26 -9.56 -5.57
N VAL A 8 1.24 -10.89 -5.45
CA VAL A 8 1.18 -11.58 -4.15
C VAL A 8 2.35 -11.18 -3.25
N LEU A 9 3.58 -11.16 -3.78
CA LEU A 9 4.75 -10.77 -3.01
C LEU A 9 4.64 -9.35 -2.45
N ARG A 10 4.13 -8.39 -3.25
CA ARG A 10 3.93 -7.00 -2.80
C ARG A 10 2.90 -6.94 -1.68
N LEU A 11 1.78 -7.63 -1.84
CA LEU A 11 0.73 -7.68 -0.82
C LEU A 11 1.24 -8.30 0.48
N VAL A 12 2.00 -9.39 0.40
CA VAL A 12 2.62 -10.03 1.57
C VAL A 12 3.58 -9.09 2.26
N VAL A 13 4.48 -8.41 1.53
CA VAL A 13 5.42 -7.49 2.15
C VAL A 13 4.72 -6.30 2.78
N LEU A 14 3.73 -5.69 2.10
CA LEU A 14 2.95 -4.60 2.67
C LEU A 14 2.20 -5.03 3.92
N GLY A 15 1.60 -6.23 3.89
CA GLY A 15 0.93 -6.82 5.05
C GLY A 15 1.87 -7.03 6.23
N VAL A 16 3.01 -7.70 6.02
CA VAL A 16 4.03 -7.93 7.06
C VAL A 16 4.55 -6.62 7.64
N LEU A 17 4.80 -5.63 6.80
CA LEU A 17 5.28 -4.32 7.17
C LEU A 17 4.27 -3.54 8.04
N LEU A 18 2.98 -3.60 7.70
CA LEU A 18 1.91 -3.06 8.53
C LEU A 18 1.74 -3.84 9.84
N THR A 19 1.75 -5.17 9.82
CA THR A 19 1.67 -5.98 11.03
C THR A 19 2.84 -5.69 11.98
N ALA A 20 4.06 -5.59 11.45
CA ALA A 20 5.24 -5.24 12.23
C ALA A 20 5.12 -3.82 12.83
N TYR A 21 4.62 -2.86 12.05
CA TYR A 21 4.36 -1.49 12.53
C TYR A 21 3.36 -1.49 13.71
N TYR A 22 2.20 -2.14 13.55
CA TYR A 22 1.20 -2.21 14.61
C TYR A 22 1.66 -3.02 15.82
N ALA A 23 2.49 -4.05 15.63
CA ALA A 23 3.11 -4.79 16.74
C ALA A 23 4.15 -3.94 17.51
N ALA A 24 4.81 -3.00 16.84
CA ALA A 24 5.79 -2.10 17.46
C ALA A 24 5.14 -0.93 18.21
N MET A 25 3.89 -0.57 17.88
CA MET A 25 3.18 0.57 18.45
C MET A 25 3.24 0.69 19.98
N PRO A 26 2.97 -0.38 20.77
CA PRO A 26 3.01 -0.30 22.24
C PRO A 26 4.40 0.08 22.79
N TYR A 27 5.46 -0.16 22.03
CA TYR A 27 6.84 0.14 22.41
C TYR A 27 7.30 1.50 21.91
N LEU A 28 6.81 1.94 20.74
CA LEU A 28 7.16 3.23 20.15
C LEU A 28 6.43 4.39 20.83
N PHE A 29 5.20 4.16 21.30
CA PHE A 29 4.36 5.17 21.94
C PHE A 29 3.78 4.66 23.27
N PRO A 30 4.63 4.41 24.28
CA PRO A 30 4.17 3.90 25.57
C PRO A 30 3.32 4.96 26.29
N GLY A 31 2.08 4.61 26.64
CA GLY A 31 1.19 5.46 27.45
C GLY A 31 0.17 6.29 26.67
N GLU A 32 0.20 6.29 25.33
CA GLU A 32 -0.86 6.90 24.52
C GLU A 32 -1.91 5.84 24.15
N GLN A 33 -2.99 5.78 24.93
CA GLN A 33 -4.13 4.86 24.70
C GLN A 33 -5.23 5.47 23.81
N ASP A 34 -5.15 6.77 23.52
CA ASP A 34 -6.11 7.50 22.67
C ASP A 34 -5.71 7.50 21.18
N ALA A 35 -6.64 7.95 20.33
CA ALA A 35 -6.48 8.08 18.88
C ALA A 35 -5.24 8.89 18.50
N ASN A 36 -4.12 8.19 18.30
CA ASN A 36 -2.84 8.79 18.03
C ASN A 36 -2.73 9.14 16.54
N ILE A 37 -3.13 10.36 16.19
CA ILE A 37 -3.09 10.87 14.80
C ILE A 37 -1.68 10.69 14.19
N GLY A 38 -0.63 10.86 15.00
CA GLY A 38 0.76 10.67 14.57
C GLY A 38 1.09 9.23 14.15
N ALA A 39 0.48 8.24 14.81
CA ALA A 39 0.68 6.83 14.47
C ALA A 39 0.07 6.49 13.10
N GLY A 40 -1.15 6.94 12.83
CA GLY A 40 -1.78 6.76 11.52
C GLY A 40 -0.93 7.37 10.39
N LEU A 41 -0.43 8.59 10.60
CA LEU A 41 0.47 9.28 9.67
C LEU A 41 1.79 8.53 9.43
N LEU A 42 2.39 7.94 10.46
CA LEU A 42 3.60 7.14 10.31
C LEU A 42 3.33 5.85 9.53
N ALA A 43 2.23 5.15 9.80
CA ALA A 43 1.83 3.97 9.02
C ALA A 43 1.68 4.33 7.53
N PHE A 44 1.01 5.44 7.25
CA PHE A 44 0.81 5.97 5.90
C PHE A 44 2.13 6.31 5.21
N ALA A 45 3.03 7.02 5.89
CA ALA A 45 4.34 7.37 5.36
C ALA A 45 5.16 6.12 5.03
N LEU A 46 5.10 5.10 5.89
CA LEU A 46 5.87 3.87 5.75
C LEU A 46 5.38 3.03 4.55
N VAL A 47 4.06 2.88 4.39
CA VAL A 47 3.46 2.23 3.21
C VAL A 47 3.78 3.01 1.94
N ALA A 48 3.65 4.34 1.95
CA ALA A 48 3.94 5.18 0.79
C ALA A 48 5.40 5.08 0.36
N LEU A 49 6.34 5.10 1.31
CA LEU A 49 7.76 4.92 1.04
C LEU A 49 8.06 3.54 0.45
N ALA A 50 7.51 2.46 1.02
CA ALA A 50 7.69 1.12 0.50
C ALA A 50 7.17 1.00 -0.94
N CYS A 51 5.99 1.55 -1.23
CA CYS A 51 5.39 1.56 -2.56
C CYS A 51 6.22 2.38 -3.55
N GLY A 52 6.66 3.59 -3.16
CA GLY A 52 7.48 4.45 -4.01
C GLY A 52 8.83 3.83 -4.36
N LEU A 53 9.56 3.32 -3.36
CA LEU A 53 10.87 2.69 -3.57
C LEU A 53 10.76 1.47 -4.50
N TRP A 54 9.74 0.64 -4.29
CA TRP A 54 9.55 -0.53 -5.14
C TRP A 54 9.03 -0.16 -6.54
N GLY A 55 8.22 0.90 -6.63
CA GLY A 55 7.83 1.51 -7.90
C GLY A 55 9.05 1.90 -8.75
N ILE A 56 10.10 2.48 -8.14
CA ILE A 56 11.36 2.80 -8.83
C ILE A 56 11.99 1.55 -9.44
N VAL A 57 12.09 0.47 -8.66
CA VAL A 57 12.66 -0.80 -9.12
C VAL A 57 11.86 -1.38 -10.29
N ASP A 58 10.52 -1.35 -10.20
CA ASP A 58 9.66 -1.85 -11.26
C ASP A 58 9.69 -1.00 -12.53
N GLY A 59 9.74 0.32 -12.38
CA GLY A 59 9.88 1.25 -13.49
C GLY A 59 11.12 0.96 -14.32
N ARG A 60 12.25 0.67 -13.66
CA ARG A 60 13.51 0.27 -14.31
C ARG A 60 13.41 -1.10 -14.99
N ALA A 61 12.77 -2.08 -14.35
CA ALA A 61 12.87 -3.47 -14.75
C ALA A 61 11.81 -3.95 -15.77
N ARG A 62 10.58 -3.42 -15.74
CA ARG A 62 9.41 -4.04 -16.42
C ARG A 62 8.69 -3.15 -17.41
N GLY A 63 9.00 -1.87 -17.36
CA GLY A 63 8.34 -0.87 -18.16
C GLY A 63 7.21 -0.12 -17.43
N ALA A 64 6.88 1.13 -17.84
CA ALA A 64 5.91 2.00 -17.18
C ALA A 64 4.52 1.41 -17.25
N ALA A 65 4.04 1.09 -18.46
CA ALA A 65 2.70 0.56 -18.65
C ALA A 65 2.48 -0.72 -17.84
N THR A 66 3.42 -1.67 -17.92
CA THR A 66 3.34 -2.94 -17.18
C THR A 66 3.47 -2.74 -15.67
N ALA A 67 4.39 -1.88 -15.21
CA ALA A 67 4.54 -1.59 -13.79
C ALA A 67 3.30 -0.89 -13.22
N THR A 68 2.77 0.12 -13.91
CA THR A 68 1.53 0.82 -13.56
C THR A 68 0.35 -0.15 -13.48
N ALA A 69 0.20 -1.06 -14.45
CA ALA A 69 -0.86 -2.06 -14.40
C ALA A 69 -0.74 -3.00 -13.19
N VAL A 70 0.48 -3.46 -12.86
CA VAL A 70 0.72 -4.29 -11.68
C VAL A 70 0.37 -3.53 -10.39
N TRP A 71 0.81 -2.27 -10.27
CA TRP A 71 0.53 -1.45 -9.09
C TRP A 71 -0.94 -1.06 -8.96
N ALA A 72 -1.65 -0.87 -10.06
CA ALA A 72 -3.10 -0.67 -10.04
C ALA A 72 -3.83 -1.90 -9.47
N VAL A 73 -3.43 -3.11 -9.88
CA VAL A 73 -3.99 -4.35 -9.31
C VAL A 73 -3.65 -4.48 -7.83
N VAL A 74 -2.39 -4.21 -7.44
CA VAL A 74 -1.98 -4.24 -6.02
C VAL A 74 -2.81 -3.25 -5.20
N ALA A 75 -3.00 -2.02 -5.68
CA ALA A 75 -3.77 -0.99 -4.98
C ALA A 75 -5.24 -1.39 -4.77
N VAL A 76 -5.89 -1.94 -5.81
CA VAL A 76 -7.27 -2.42 -5.70
C VAL A 76 -7.37 -3.57 -4.71
N VAL A 77 -6.52 -4.58 -4.84
CA VAL A 77 -6.55 -5.76 -3.95
C VAL A 77 -6.22 -5.35 -2.51
N PHE A 78 -5.24 -4.47 -2.31
CA PHE A 78 -4.87 -3.97 -1.00
C PHE A 78 -6.01 -3.18 -0.35
N GLY A 79 -6.70 -2.30 -1.09
CA GLY A 79 -7.87 -1.59 -0.60
C GLY A 79 -9.01 -2.52 -0.19
N VAL A 80 -9.27 -3.57 -0.97
CA VAL A 80 -10.27 -4.60 -0.61
C VAL A 80 -9.86 -5.36 0.64
N LEU A 81 -8.60 -5.80 0.73
CA LEU A 81 -8.08 -6.51 1.90
C LEU A 81 -8.13 -5.65 3.16
N TRP A 82 -7.93 -4.34 3.03
CA TRP A 82 -8.09 -3.41 4.14
C TRP A 82 -9.53 -3.38 4.67
N LEU A 83 -10.52 -3.26 3.79
CA LEU A 83 -11.93 -3.32 4.17
C LEU A 83 -12.30 -4.64 4.86
N VAL A 84 -11.84 -5.75 4.30
CA VAL A 84 -12.06 -7.07 4.88
C VAL A 84 -11.41 -7.15 6.26
N GLY A 85 -10.20 -6.60 6.43
CA GLY A 85 -9.53 -6.52 7.73
C GLY A 85 -10.33 -5.74 8.76
N LEU A 86 -10.82 -4.53 8.41
CA LEU A 86 -11.67 -3.73 9.29
C LEU A 86 -12.95 -4.48 9.67
N ALA A 87 -13.63 -5.07 8.69
CA ALA A 87 -14.87 -5.81 8.93
C ALA A 87 -14.68 -7.03 9.86
N LEU A 88 -13.50 -7.67 9.83
CA LEU A 88 -13.20 -8.85 10.66
C LEU A 88 -12.64 -8.51 12.05
N VAL A 89 -11.85 -7.45 12.16
CA VAL A 89 -11.12 -7.10 13.41
C VAL A 89 -11.92 -6.16 14.29
N GLU A 90 -12.61 -5.20 13.69
CA GLU A 90 -13.35 -4.17 14.42
C GLU A 90 -14.86 -4.45 14.40
N SER A 91 -15.29 -5.71 14.19
CA SER A 91 -16.70 -6.08 14.05
C SER A 91 -17.52 -5.59 15.26
N ASP A 92 -18.23 -4.49 15.07
CA ASP A 92 -19.21 -3.98 16.02
C ASP A 92 -20.53 -4.63 15.60
N ASP A 93 -21.10 -5.45 16.50
CA ASP A 93 -22.33 -6.21 16.23
C ASP A 93 -23.55 -5.32 15.95
N SER A 94 -23.42 -4.00 16.14
CA SER A 94 -24.47 -3.02 15.89
C SER A 94 -24.69 -2.66 14.41
N MET A 95 -23.76 -3.01 13.50
CA MET A 95 -23.88 -2.71 12.06
C MET A 95 -23.85 -3.97 11.19
N THR A 96 -24.68 -4.00 10.15
CA THR A 96 -24.59 -5.07 9.15
C THR A 96 -23.35 -4.91 8.28
N VAL A 97 -22.79 -6.01 7.78
CA VAL A 97 -21.62 -6.00 6.87
C VAL A 97 -21.86 -5.11 5.65
N SER A 98 -23.08 -5.07 5.12
CA SER A 98 -23.46 -4.21 4.00
C SER A 98 -23.43 -2.72 4.33
N GLU A 99 -23.92 -2.31 5.51
CA GLU A 99 -23.87 -0.90 5.94
C GLU A 99 -22.44 -0.45 6.16
N ARG A 100 -21.62 -1.31 6.77
CA ARG A 100 -20.20 -1.03 6.99
C ARG A 100 -19.42 -0.86 5.69
N LEU A 101 -19.65 -1.74 4.72
CA LEU A 101 -19.05 -1.62 3.38
C LEU A 101 -19.40 -0.29 2.68
N GLN A 102 -20.60 0.24 2.89
CA GLN A 102 -21.00 1.53 2.32
C GLN A 102 -20.30 2.71 3.00
N VAL A 103 -20.21 2.68 4.33
CA VAL A 103 -19.52 3.72 5.12
C VAL A 103 -18.02 3.71 4.82
N ASP A 104 -17.42 2.53 4.76
CA ASP A 104 -15.98 2.37 4.60
C ASP A 104 -15.54 2.36 3.12
N ALA A 105 -16.48 2.40 2.15
CA ALA A 105 -16.14 2.40 0.72
C ALA A 105 -15.12 3.49 0.36
N PHE A 106 -15.20 4.65 0.99
CA PHE A 106 -14.21 5.72 0.82
C PHE A 106 -12.81 5.32 1.31
N LEU A 107 -12.71 4.59 2.42
CA LEU A 107 -11.42 4.11 2.95
C LEU A 107 -10.74 3.15 1.98
N MET A 108 -11.48 2.32 1.24
CA MET A 108 -10.89 1.49 0.18
C MET A 108 -10.20 2.35 -0.88
N VAL A 109 -10.89 3.39 -1.36
CA VAL A 109 -10.35 4.29 -2.38
C VAL A 109 -9.14 5.05 -1.83
N PHE A 110 -9.23 5.51 -0.59
CA PHE A 110 -8.13 6.18 0.10
C PHE A 110 -6.89 5.28 0.22
N MET A 111 -7.04 4.06 0.76
CA MET A 111 -5.94 3.12 0.93
C MET A 111 -5.37 2.64 -0.41
N GLY A 112 -6.22 2.40 -1.41
CA GLY A 112 -5.78 2.11 -2.77
C GLY A 112 -4.96 3.26 -3.36
N SER A 113 -5.40 4.50 -3.17
CA SER A 113 -4.67 5.69 -3.63
C SER A 113 -3.33 5.86 -2.92
N LEU A 114 -3.27 5.55 -1.63
CA LEU A 114 -2.07 5.59 -0.80
C LEU A 114 -1.00 4.60 -1.26
N VAL A 115 -1.41 3.47 -1.83
CA VAL A 115 -0.51 2.51 -2.47
C VAL A 115 -0.14 2.95 -3.88
N LEU A 116 -1.14 3.34 -4.68
CA LEU A 116 -0.97 3.60 -6.11
C LEU A 116 -0.15 4.86 -6.37
N ALA A 117 -0.51 5.99 -5.77
CA ALA A 117 0.10 7.28 -6.08
C ALA A 117 1.63 7.29 -5.88
N PRO A 118 2.19 6.91 -4.71
CA PRO A 118 3.63 6.88 -4.53
C PRO A 118 4.30 5.83 -5.43
N ALA A 119 3.66 4.68 -5.68
CA ALA A 119 4.20 3.68 -6.61
C ALA A 119 4.32 4.24 -8.03
N LEU A 120 3.32 5.00 -8.53
CA LEU A 120 3.37 5.62 -9.85
C LEU A 120 4.47 6.68 -9.95
N VAL A 121 4.65 7.49 -8.91
CA VAL A 121 5.79 8.42 -8.81
C VAL A 121 7.10 7.65 -8.88
N GLY A 122 7.22 6.55 -8.12
CA GLY A 122 8.37 5.66 -8.16
C GLY A 122 8.62 5.10 -9.56
N VAL A 123 7.58 4.57 -10.22
CA VAL A 123 7.67 4.04 -11.60
C VAL A 123 8.17 5.09 -12.58
N ALA A 124 7.67 6.33 -12.49
CA ALA A 124 8.11 7.43 -13.33
C ALA A 124 9.60 7.75 -13.11
N ILE A 125 10.04 7.85 -11.85
CA ILE A 125 11.45 8.07 -11.49
C ILE A 125 12.32 6.92 -12.00
N GLY A 126 11.93 5.67 -11.74
CA GLY A 126 12.64 4.49 -12.19
C GLY A 126 12.81 4.45 -13.71
N ARG A 127 11.78 4.89 -14.44
CA ARG A 127 11.84 5.01 -15.89
C ARG A 127 12.78 6.08 -16.39
N ALA A 128 12.76 7.27 -15.79
CA ALA A 128 13.68 8.33 -16.13
C ALA A 128 15.14 7.88 -15.93
N LEU A 129 15.42 7.18 -14.81
CA LEU A 129 16.75 6.66 -14.49
C LEU A 129 17.22 5.56 -15.45
N GLY A 130 16.32 4.71 -15.96
CA GLY A 130 16.67 3.65 -16.92
C GLY A 130 16.87 4.15 -18.36
N GLY A 131 16.21 5.24 -18.74
CA GLY A 131 16.37 5.87 -20.06
C GLY A 131 17.68 6.63 -20.23
N ALA A 132 18.16 7.30 -19.17
CA ALA A 132 19.41 8.08 -19.21
C ALA A 132 20.66 7.23 -19.48
N SER A 133 20.68 5.98 -19.01
CA SER A 133 21.79 5.05 -19.23
C SER A 133 21.86 4.45 -20.65
N GLY A 134 20.84 4.68 -21.49
CA GLY A 134 20.76 4.13 -22.84
C GLY A 134 21.19 5.09 -23.96
N SER A 135 21.47 6.36 -23.66
CA SER A 135 21.83 7.39 -24.66
C SER A 135 23.34 7.64 -24.80
N GLU A 136 24.18 6.85 -24.13
CA GLU A 136 25.65 6.97 -24.15
C GLU A 136 26.36 5.78 -24.85
N GLY A 137 25.63 4.97 -25.63
CA GLY A 137 26.15 3.78 -26.33
C GLY A 137 26.11 3.89 -27.84
#